data_AF-K2JSC1-F1
#
_entry.id   AF-K2JSC1-F1
#
_cell.length_a   1.000
_cell.length_b   1.000
_cell.length_c   1.000
_cell.angle_alpha   90.00
_cell.angle_beta   90.00
_cell.angle_gamma   90.00
#
_symmetry.space_group_name_H-M   'P 1'
#
loop_
_entity.id
_entity.type
_entity.pdbx_description
1 polymer ?
#
loop_
_entity_poly.entity_id
_entity_poly.type
_entity_poly.pdbx_seq_one_letter_code
_entity_poly.pdbx_strand_id
1 'polypeptide(L)'
;MNLWKTLASLCASALFVLLAAGSASEPAVYDTTNWAPVKVPGGVVANRDLKIVAEDGSFTLEGGKRFTTPFDIYGWKNSTAFASDDKLLENYNNALANGARKVRIYQQGLSEPLYGVLLFNQGIASAHGPGARSYMVQVPEDKLAAARNGVTSVAFERMYWTASWSSGSKSEKHWYGWALWISAYPF
;
A
#
# COMPACT_ATOMS: atom_id res chain seq x y z
N MET A 1 52.73 -12.89 -52.98
CA MET A 1 51.35 -12.45 -53.27
C MET A 1 50.42 -13.07 -52.23
N ASN A 2 50.32 -12.53 -51.00
CA ASN A 2 49.37 -13.01 -49.97
C ASN A 2 49.18 -12.08 -48.74
N LEU A 3 50.02 -11.05 -48.53
CA LEU A 3 49.93 -10.17 -47.35
C LEU A 3 48.71 -9.23 -47.37
N TRP A 4 48.29 -8.75 -48.54
CA TRP A 4 47.12 -7.85 -48.65
C TRP A 4 45.78 -8.55 -48.45
N LYS A 5 45.68 -9.86 -48.79
CA LYS A 5 44.46 -10.63 -48.58
C LYS A 5 44.23 -10.92 -47.09
N THR A 6 45.30 -11.15 -46.31
CA THR A 6 45.21 -11.33 -44.85
C THR A 6 44.91 -10.01 -44.11
N LEU A 7 45.52 -8.90 -44.51
CA LEU A 7 45.22 -7.57 -43.93
C LEU A 7 43.78 -7.10 -44.21
N ALA A 8 43.29 -7.30 -45.44
CA ALA A 8 41.92 -6.96 -45.79
C ALA A 8 40.89 -7.80 -45.00
N SER A 9 41.18 -9.09 -44.77
CA SER A 9 40.35 -9.97 -43.94
C SER A 9 40.30 -9.53 -42.48
N LEU A 10 41.43 -9.11 -41.90
CA LEU A 10 41.50 -8.62 -40.52
C LEU A 10 40.74 -7.31 -40.32
N CYS A 11 40.85 -6.36 -41.26
CA CYS A 11 40.09 -5.12 -41.21
C CYS A 11 38.58 -5.35 -41.37
N ALA A 12 38.16 -6.27 -42.25
CA ALA A 12 36.76 -6.63 -42.41
C ALA A 12 36.17 -7.27 -41.13
N SER A 13 36.90 -8.19 -40.49
CA SER A 13 36.46 -8.82 -39.23
C SER A 13 36.36 -7.82 -38.08
N ALA A 14 37.29 -6.87 -37.96
CA ALA A 14 37.25 -5.82 -36.94
C ALA A 14 36.04 -4.88 -37.12
N LEU A 15 35.64 -4.60 -38.37
CA LEU A 15 34.46 -3.79 -38.68
C LEU A 15 33.16 -4.49 -38.26
N PHE A 16 33.04 -5.80 -38.46
CA PHE A 16 31.86 -6.57 -38.04
C PHE A 16 31.73 -6.67 -36.51
N VAL A 17 32.85 -6.76 -35.77
CA VAL A 17 32.83 -6.75 -34.30
C VAL A 17 32.40 -5.38 -33.76
N LEU A 18 32.85 -4.28 -34.37
CA LEU A 18 32.45 -2.92 -33.99
C LEU A 18 30.97 -2.60 -34.34
N LEU A 19 30.46 -3.12 -35.46
CA LEU A 19 29.04 -3.00 -35.83
C LEU A 19 28.12 -3.83 -34.91
N ALA A 20 28.59 -4.99 -34.44
CA ALA A 20 27.87 -5.80 -33.46
C ALA A 20 27.84 -5.15 -32.07
N ALA A 21 28.91 -4.46 -31.67
CA ALA A 21 28.97 -3.73 -30.39
C ALA A 21 28.09 -2.47 -30.36
N GLY A 22 27.89 -1.80 -31.51
CA GLY A 22 27.04 -0.61 -31.61
C GLY A 22 25.53 -0.87 -31.64
N SER A 23 25.10 -2.13 -31.83
CA SER A 23 23.69 -2.51 -31.99
C SER A 23 23.08 -3.19 -30.75
N ALA A 24 23.86 -3.39 -29.70
CA ALA A 24 23.46 -4.12 -28.49
C ALA A 24 23.15 -3.16 -27.34
N SER A 25 22.24 -2.20 -27.53
CA SER A 25 21.54 -1.60 -26.40
C SER A 25 20.28 -2.41 -26.14
N GLU A 26 20.21 -3.14 -25.02
CA GLU A 26 18.94 -3.72 -24.58
C GLU A 26 17.90 -2.59 -24.47
N PRO A 27 16.68 -2.79 -25.00
CA PRO A 27 15.63 -1.77 -24.89
C PRO A 27 15.39 -1.46 -23.42
N ALA A 28 15.26 -0.16 -23.10
CA ALA A 28 15.02 0.28 -21.73
C ALA A 28 13.77 -0.42 -21.16
N VAL A 29 13.94 -1.08 -20.01
CA VAL A 29 12.83 -1.71 -19.28
C VAL A 29 12.10 -0.63 -18.49
N TYR A 30 10.79 -0.50 -18.70
CA TYR A 30 9.96 0.49 -18.01
C TYR A 30 8.70 -0.16 -17.43
N ASP A 31 8.16 0.48 -16.38
CA ASP A 31 6.95 0.04 -15.68
C ASP A 31 5.71 0.17 -16.58
N THR A 32 4.96 -0.92 -16.74
CA THR A 32 3.71 -1.02 -17.51
C THR A 32 2.50 -1.32 -16.63
N THR A 33 2.66 -1.25 -15.31
CA THR A 33 1.58 -1.48 -14.35
C THR A 33 0.43 -0.49 -14.57
N ASN A 34 -0.80 -1.01 -14.58
CA ASN A 34 -1.98 -0.16 -14.57
C ASN A 34 -2.24 0.41 -13.17
N TRP A 35 -1.77 1.63 -12.97
CA TRP A 35 -1.88 2.40 -11.73
C TRP A 35 -3.23 3.15 -11.57
N ALA A 36 -4.18 2.99 -12.49
CA ALA A 36 -5.45 3.71 -12.42
C ALA A 36 -6.13 3.48 -11.06
N PRO A 37 -6.58 4.54 -10.36
CA PRO A 37 -7.22 4.43 -9.05
C PRO A 37 -8.52 3.62 -9.15
N VAL A 38 -8.73 2.71 -8.20
CA VAL A 38 -9.95 1.93 -8.06
C VAL A 38 -10.46 2.08 -6.63
N LYS A 39 -11.66 2.64 -6.49
CA LYS A 39 -12.31 2.74 -5.18
C LYS A 39 -12.69 1.36 -4.66
N VAL A 40 -12.42 1.12 -3.38
CA VAL A 40 -12.97 -0.03 -2.65
C VAL A 40 -14.31 0.42 -2.05
N PRO A 41 -15.45 -0.16 -2.44
CA PRO A 41 -16.77 0.41 -2.14
C PRO A 41 -17.19 0.27 -0.68
N GLY A 42 -16.59 -0.66 0.07
CA GLY A 42 -16.98 -0.91 1.44
C GLY A 42 -16.16 -1.98 2.12
N GLY A 43 -16.63 -2.40 3.29
CA GLY A 43 -15.98 -3.40 4.11
C GLY A 43 -16.86 -3.94 5.22
N VAL A 44 -16.24 -4.63 6.16
CA VAL A 44 -16.85 -5.10 7.40
C VAL A 44 -15.88 -4.84 8.56
N VAL A 45 -16.41 -4.46 9.72
CA VAL A 45 -15.65 -4.48 10.97
C VAL A 45 -15.77 -5.88 11.56
N ALA A 46 -14.69 -6.65 11.55
CA ALA A 46 -14.70 -8.06 11.96
C ALA A 46 -14.95 -8.24 13.46
N ASN A 47 -14.39 -7.34 14.28
CA ASN A 47 -14.60 -7.34 15.73
C ASN A 47 -16.05 -6.93 16.04
N ARG A 48 -16.85 -7.85 16.58
CA ARG A 48 -18.29 -7.62 16.84
C ARG A 48 -18.55 -6.67 18.01
N ASP A 49 -17.58 -6.56 18.90
CA ASP A 49 -17.61 -5.77 20.12
C ASP A 49 -17.06 -4.35 19.94
N LEU A 50 -16.55 -4.01 18.74
CA LEU A 50 -16.04 -2.68 18.44
C LEU A 50 -17.07 -1.76 17.81
N LYS A 51 -16.94 -0.47 18.10
CA LYS A 51 -17.57 0.63 17.37
C LYS A 51 -16.55 1.73 17.15
N ILE A 52 -16.33 2.12 15.90
CA ILE A 52 -15.37 3.16 15.52
C ILE A 52 -16.17 4.39 15.07
N VAL A 53 -16.01 5.52 15.73
CA VAL A 53 -16.76 6.76 15.47
C VAL A 53 -15.78 7.84 15.07
N ALA A 54 -16.03 8.54 13.96
CA ALA A 54 -15.22 9.70 13.59
C ALA A 54 -15.33 10.81 14.64
N GLU A 55 -14.23 11.45 15.02
CA GLU A 55 -14.27 12.55 16.01
C GLU A 55 -15.08 13.76 15.53
N ASP A 56 -15.19 13.95 14.22
CA ASP A 56 -16.02 14.97 13.59
C ASP A 56 -17.49 14.54 13.38
N GLY A 57 -17.85 13.32 13.79
CA GLY A 57 -19.20 12.77 13.63
C GLY A 57 -19.58 12.36 12.21
N SER A 58 -18.65 12.40 11.25
CA SER A 58 -18.94 12.16 9.82
C SER A 58 -19.31 10.71 9.47
N PHE A 59 -18.87 9.73 10.27
CA PHE A 59 -19.25 8.33 10.09
C PHE A 59 -19.17 7.52 11.39
N THR A 60 -19.81 6.35 11.38
CA THR A 60 -19.67 5.30 12.40
C THR A 60 -19.54 3.95 11.72
N LEU A 61 -18.56 3.16 12.15
CA LEU A 61 -18.39 1.77 11.74
C LEU A 61 -18.76 0.87 12.93
N GLU A 62 -19.72 -0.02 12.72
CA GLU A 62 -20.23 -0.91 13.76
C GLU A 62 -19.69 -2.33 13.61
N GLY A 63 -19.29 -2.92 14.73
CA GLY A 63 -18.80 -4.28 14.82
C GLY A 63 -19.75 -5.31 14.24
N GLY A 64 -19.22 -6.21 13.43
CA GLY A 64 -19.98 -7.26 12.73
C GLY A 64 -20.85 -6.75 11.58
N LYS A 65 -20.90 -5.44 11.30
CA LYS A 65 -21.73 -4.87 10.24
C LYS A 65 -20.90 -4.48 9.02
N ARG A 66 -21.52 -4.61 7.84
CA ARG A 66 -20.96 -4.06 6.60
C ARG A 66 -21.09 -2.54 6.59
N PHE A 67 -20.12 -1.87 5.98
CA PHE A 67 -20.13 -0.43 5.78
C PHE A 67 -19.84 -0.08 4.32
N THR A 68 -20.33 1.08 3.90
CA THR A 68 -19.86 1.75 2.67
C THR A 68 -18.65 2.59 3.03
N THR A 69 -17.61 2.58 2.21
CA THR A 69 -16.35 3.31 2.49
C THR A 69 -16.65 4.80 2.71
N PRO A 70 -16.47 5.31 3.94
CA PRO A 70 -16.91 6.67 4.29
C PRO A 70 -15.99 7.76 3.73
N PHE A 71 -14.72 7.42 3.56
CA PHE A 71 -13.70 8.24 2.92
C PHE A 71 -12.61 7.30 2.39
N ASP A 72 -11.88 7.74 1.38
CA ASP A 72 -10.70 7.05 0.87
C ASP A 72 -9.65 8.06 0.42
N ILE A 73 -8.39 7.62 0.37
CA ILE A 73 -7.28 8.39 -0.17
C ILE A 73 -6.64 7.61 -1.31
N TYR A 74 -5.95 8.29 -2.22
CA TYR A 74 -5.11 7.63 -3.21
C TYR A 74 -3.64 7.70 -2.80
N GLY A 75 -3.20 6.71 -2.03
CA GLY A 75 -1.89 6.64 -1.38
C GLY A 75 -0.77 6.01 -2.23
N TRP A 76 -0.86 6.03 -3.55
CA TRP A 76 0.09 5.36 -4.45
C TRP A 76 1.12 6.32 -5.07
N LYS A 77 2.26 5.78 -5.49
CA LYS A 77 3.42 6.46 -6.14
C LYS A 77 4.18 7.49 -5.31
N ASN A 78 3.51 8.40 -4.58
CA ASN A 78 4.16 9.54 -3.92
C ASN A 78 3.59 9.86 -2.53
N SER A 79 2.86 8.93 -1.91
CA SER A 79 2.27 9.17 -0.60
C SER A 79 3.29 8.96 0.51
N THR A 80 3.39 9.93 1.42
CA THR A 80 4.07 9.74 2.70
C THR A 80 3.16 9.14 3.76
N ALA A 81 1.89 8.84 3.46
CA ALA A 81 0.92 8.34 4.44
C ALA A 81 1.26 6.93 4.95
N PHE A 82 1.90 6.13 4.10
CA PHE A 82 2.34 4.78 4.42
C PHE A 82 3.86 4.70 4.32
N ALA A 83 4.49 4.24 5.39
CA ALA A 83 5.91 3.90 5.42
C ALA A 83 6.08 2.38 5.33
N SER A 84 7.32 1.89 5.37
CA SER A 84 7.57 0.45 5.57
C SER A 84 6.97 -0.02 6.91
N ASP A 85 6.71 -1.33 7.04
CA ASP A 85 6.07 -1.94 8.22
C ASP A 85 6.67 -1.45 9.55
N ASP A 86 8.00 -1.38 9.63
CA ASP A 86 8.78 -0.98 10.80
C ASP A 86 8.64 0.50 11.17
N LYS A 87 8.21 1.35 10.21
CA LYS A 87 8.05 2.80 10.37
C LYS A 87 6.60 3.25 10.39
N LEU A 88 5.66 2.34 10.11
CA LEU A 88 4.25 2.67 9.99
C LEU A 88 3.72 3.29 11.29
N LEU A 89 4.16 2.79 12.46
CA LEU A 89 3.74 3.27 13.77
C LEU A 89 3.97 4.78 13.97
N GLU A 90 5.09 5.30 13.47
CA GLU A 90 5.48 6.71 13.64
C GLU A 90 4.78 7.65 12.65
N ASN A 91 4.06 7.09 11.68
CA ASN A 91 3.67 7.81 10.47
C ASN A 91 2.25 8.39 10.48
N TYR A 92 1.58 8.37 11.64
CA TYR A 92 0.19 8.84 11.76
C TYR A 92 0.00 10.31 11.36
N ASN A 93 0.99 11.18 11.61
CA ASN A 93 0.94 12.59 11.21
C ASN A 93 0.88 12.74 9.70
N ASN A 94 1.66 11.94 8.96
CA ASN A 94 1.60 11.92 7.51
C ASN A 94 0.26 11.36 7.02
N ALA A 95 -0.27 10.32 7.68
CA ALA A 95 -1.59 9.80 7.37
C ALA A 95 -2.68 10.88 7.52
N LEU A 96 -2.67 11.64 8.61
CA LEU A 96 -3.59 12.77 8.83
C LEU A 96 -3.45 13.84 7.75
N ALA A 97 -2.22 14.24 7.40
CA ALA A 97 -1.97 15.21 6.33
C ALA A 97 -2.49 14.75 4.96
N ASN A 98 -2.59 13.44 4.74
CA ASN A 98 -3.12 12.85 3.51
C ASN A 98 -4.63 12.57 3.56
N GLY A 99 -5.32 12.95 4.65
CA GLY A 99 -6.76 12.80 4.76
C GLY A 99 -7.22 11.56 5.52
N ALA A 100 -6.39 10.96 6.37
CA ALA A 100 -6.87 10.08 7.43
C ALA A 100 -7.84 10.84 8.36
N ARG A 101 -8.65 10.09 9.12
CA ARG A 101 -9.63 10.66 10.06
C ARG A 101 -9.31 10.24 11.49
N LYS A 102 -9.38 11.19 12.41
CA LYS A 102 -9.35 10.89 13.84
C LYS A 102 -10.65 10.18 14.23
N VAL A 103 -10.54 9.15 15.05
CA VAL A 103 -11.66 8.32 15.47
C VAL A 103 -11.59 7.99 16.97
N ARG A 104 -12.73 7.69 17.56
CA ARG A 104 -12.87 7.02 18.86
C ARG A 104 -13.24 5.57 18.66
N ILE A 105 -12.53 4.68 19.35
CA ILE A 105 -12.71 3.23 19.27
C ILE A 105 -13.31 2.78 20.60
N TYR A 106 -14.60 2.45 20.57
CA TYR A 106 -15.33 1.91 21.71
C TYR A 106 -15.29 0.38 21.64
N GLN A 107 -15.02 -0.28 22.78
CA GLN A 107 -15.15 -1.73 22.92
C GLN A 107 -16.21 -2.03 23.98
N GLN A 108 -17.09 -2.98 23.70
CA GLN A 108 -18.16 -3.38 24.60
C GLN A 108 -17.62 -3.78 25.98
N GLY A 109 -18.26 -3.28 27.05
CA GLY A 109 -17.86 -3.58 28.43
C GLY A 109 -16.77 -2.66 29.00
N LEU A 110 -16.25 -1.71 28.22
CA LEU A 110 -15.28 -0.72 28.68
C LEU A 110 -15.87 0.68 28.63
N SER A 111 -15.59 1.48 29.66
CA SER A 111 -16.13 2.84 29.80
C SER A 111 -15.39 3.85 28.92
N GLU A 112 -14.06 3.74 28.84
CA GLU A 112 -13.21 4.70 28.13
C GLU A 112 -12.93 4.21 26.69
N PRO A 113 -13.22 5.03 25.66
CA PRO A 113 -12.80 4.73 24.30
C PRO A 113 -11.30 4.94 24.13
N LEU A 114 -10.69 4.19 23.22
CA LEU A 114 -9.37 4.49 22.70
C LEU A 114 -9.46 5.58 21.63
N TYR A 115 -8.35 6.28 21.42
CA TYR A 115 -8.17 7.22 20.33
C TYR A 115 -7.55 6.51 19.14
N GLY A 116 -7.87 6.97 17.93
CA GLY A 116 -7.26 6.43 16.73
C GLY A 116 -7.17 7.39 15.57
N VAL A 117 -6.36 6.99 14.60
CA VAL A 117 -6.30 7.59 13.26
C VAL A 117 -6.61 6.48 12.27
N LEU A 118 -7.71 6.60 11.53
CA LEU A 118 -8.14 5.62 10.53
C LEU A 118 -7.85 6.14 9.13
N LEU A 119 -7.33 5.26 8.28
CA LEU A 119 -7.08 5.54 6.88
C LEU A 119 -7.54 4.36 6.02
N PHE A 120 -8.34 4.65 5.00
CA PHE A 120 -8.67 3.74 3.90
C PHE A 120 -7.97 4.20 2.62
N ASN A 121 -7.33 3.28 1.93
CA ASN A 121 -6.62 3.54 0.69
C ASN A 121 -7.35 2.92 -0.49
N GLN A 122 -7.47 3.67 -1.58
CA GLN A 122 -7.94 3.14 -2.85
C GLN A 122 -7.01 2.03 -3.33
N GLY A 123 -7.53 1.10 -4.13
CA GLY A 123 -6.71 0.18 -4.90
C GLY A 123 -6.20 0.80 -6.19
N ILE A 124 -5.45 0.01 -6.94
CA ILE A 124 -5.09 0.27 -8.33
C ILE A 124 -5.66 -0.81 -9.22
N ALA A 125 -5.80 -0.55 -10.52
CA ALA A 125 -6.36 -1.52 -11.46
C ALA A 125 -5.58 -2.85 -11.52
N SER A 126 -4.30 -2.88 -11.17
CA SER A 126 -3.51 -4.11 -11.05
C SER A 126 -3.63 -4.82 -9.69
N ALA A 127 -4.35 -4.21 -8.73
CA ALA A 127 -4.60 -4.79 -7.42
C ALA A 127 -5.58 -5.96 -7.52
N HIS A 128 -5.37 -6.97 -6.68
CA HIS A 128 -6.15 -8.20 -6.70
C HIS A 128 -6.27 -8.82 -5.31
N GLY A 129 -7.07 -9.89 -5.22
CA GLY A 129 -7.41 -10.56 -3.96
C GLY A 129 -8.53 -9.89 -3.18
N PRO A 130 -8.89 -10.42 -1.99
CA PRO A 130 -10.01 -9.91 -1.19
C PRO A 130 -9.85 -8.45 -0.77
N GLY A 131 -8.67 -8.05 -0.30
CA GLY A 131 -8.40 -6.69 0.19
C GLY A 131 -8.52 -5.60 -0.88
N ALA A 132 -8.42 -5.95 -2.17
CA ALA A 132 -8.66 -5.01 -3.28
C ALA A 132 -10.15 -4.80 -3.60
N ARG A 133 -11.05 -5.63 -3.04
CA ARG A 133 -12.49 -5.61 -3.33
C ARG A 133 -13.34 -5.15 -2.15
N SER A 134 -12.89 -5.44 -0.94
CA SER A 134 -13.58 -5.10 0.30
C SER A 134 -12.57 -5.04 1.44
N TYR A 135 -12.71 -4.07 2.33
CA TYR A 135 -11.88 -4.01 3.54
C TYR A 135 -12.36 -5.01 4.59
N MET A 136 -11.43 -5.70 5.23
CA MET A 136 -11.68 -6.45 6.46
C MET A 136 -11.02 -5.71 7.62
N VAL A 137 -11.78 -4.88 8.32
CA VAL A 137 -11.26 -4.14 9.49
C VAL A 137 -11.29 -5.05 10.69
N GLN A 138 -10.18 -5.75 10.93
CA GLN A 138 -9.96 -6.58 12.09
C GLN A 138 -8.81 -6.00 12.93
N VAL A 139 -9.13 -5.56 14.14
CA VAL A 139 -8.15 -5.05 15.09
C VAL A 139 -7.77 -6.18 16.05
N PRO A 140 -6.50 -6.63 16.07
CA PRO A 140 -6.05 -7.65 17.01
C PRO A 140 -6.17 -7.19 18.47
N GLU A 141 -6.58 -8.10 19.37
CA GLU A 141 -6.79 -7.77 20.79
C GLU A 141 -5.50 -7.33 21.48
N ASP A 142 -4.34 -7.88 21.09
CA ASP A 142 -3.03 -7.45 21.62
C ASP A 142 -2.73 -5.98 21.31
N LYS A 143 -3.19 -5.46 20.17
CA LYS A 143 -3.05 -4.04 19.80
C LYS A 143 -3.95 -3.14 20.64
N LEU A 144 -5.19 -3.59 20.90
CA LEU A 144 -6.14 -2.89 21.77
C LEU A 144 -5.64 -2.86 23.22
N ALA A 145 -5.16 -4.00 23.72
CA ALA A 145 -4.58 -4.13 25.06
C ALA A 145 -3.31 -3.28 25.22
N ALA A 146 -2.41 -3.30 24.24
CA ALA A 146 -1.21 -2.45 24.26
C ALA A 146 -1.57 -0.96 24.33
N ALA A 147 -2.53 -0.51 23.51
CA ALA A 147 -2.99 0.88 23.52
C ALA A 147 -3.57 1.30 24.87
N ARG A 148 -4.36 0.44 25.52
CA ARG A 148 -4.86 0.70 26.89
C ARG A 148 -3.77 0.85 27.94
N ASN A 149 -2.70 0.09 27.78
CA ASN A 149 -1.55 0.15 28.66
C ASN A 149 -0.61 1.33 28.32
N GLY A 150 -1.06 2.27 27.48
CA GLY A 150 -0.32 3.48 27.13
C GLY A 150 0.67 3.31 25.97
N VAL A 151 0.69 2.14 25.31
CA VAL A 151 1.58 1.87 24.18
C VAL A 151 0.83 2.08 22.87
N THR A 152 1.19 3.11 22.11
CA THR A 152 0.63 3.32 20.77
C THR A 152 0.85 2.08 19.91
N SER A 153 -0.20 1.63 19.23
CA SER A 153 -0.17 0.45 18.38
C SER A 153 -0.78 0.77 17.01
N VAL A 154 -0.50 -0.08 16.01
CA VAL A 154 -1.07 0.04 14.67
C VAL A 154 -1.57 -1.32 14.21
N ALA A 155 -2.78 -1.34 13.66
CA ALA A 155 -3.38 -2.47 12.96
C ALA A 155 -3.58 -2.09 11.49
N PHE A 156 -3.44 -3.04 10.58
CA PHE A 156 -3.56 -2.79 9.15
C PHE A 156 -3.90 -4.06 8.38
N GLU A 157 -4.37 -3.88 7.14
CA GLU A 157 -4.53 -4.95 6.15
C GLU A 157 -3.71 -4.62 4.90
N ARG A 158 -3.11 -5.66 4.32
CA ARG A 158 -2.38 -5.55 3.06
C ARG A 158 -3.30 -5.74 1.85
N MET A 159 -3.05 -4.94 0.83
CA MET A 159 -3.59 -5.09 -0.52
C MET A 159 -2.47 -5.52 -1.47
N TYR A 160 -2.70 -6.58 -2.24
CA TYR A 160 -1.71 -7.12 -3.17
C TYR A 160 -1.96 -6.60 -4.59
N TRP A 161 -0.90 -6.43 -5.36
CA TRP A 161 -0.94 -6.02 -6.76
C TRP A 161 0.21 -6.63 -7.56
N THR A 162 0.03 -6.74 -8.87
CA THR A 162 1.07 -7.25 -9.77
C THR A 162 1.76 -6.11 -10.49
N ALA A 163 3.03 -5.90 -10.17
CA ALA A 163 3.91 -5.04 -10.94
C ALA A 163 4.26 -5.73 -12.27
N SER A 164 4.23 -4.97 -13.36
CA SER A 164 4.54 -5.45 -14.71
C SER A 164 5.50 -4.49 -15.39
N TRP A 165 6.40 -5.02 -16.22
CA TRP A 165 7.38 -4.24 -16.98
C TRP A 165 7.34 -4.57 -18.47
N SER A 166 7.88 -3.68 -19.30
CA SER A 166 7.96 -3.85 -20.77
C SER A 166 8.72 -5.10 -21.22
N SER A 167 9.59 -5.67 -20.37
CA SER A 167 10.27 -6.95 -20.59
C SER A 167 9.35 -8.18 -20.48
N GLY A 168 8.10 -8.01 -20.04
CA GLY A 168 7.18 -9.09 -19.70
C GLY A 168 7.36 -9.65 -18.29
N SER A 169 8.37 -9.19 -17.54
CA SER A 169 8.56 -9.54 -16.13
C SER A 169 7.37 -9.10 -15.29
N LYS A 170 7.02 -9.89 -14.28
CA LYS A 170 5.96 -9.60 -13.31
C LYS A 170 6.44 -9.88 -11.89
N SER A 171 5.98 -9.10 -10.92
CA SER A 171 6.31 -9.29 -9.50
C SER A 171 5.10 -8.96 -8.65
N GLU A 172 4.76 -9.86 -7.73
CA GLU A 172 3.76 -9.57 -6.70
C GLU A 172 4.34 -8.58 -5.69
N LYS A 173 3.55 -7.56 -5.39
CA LYS A 173 3.84 -6.51 -4.43
C LYS A 173 2.64 -6.35 -3.52
N HIS A 174 2.86 -5.71 -2.38
CA HIS A 174 1.78 -5.34 -1.49
C HIS A 174 1.92 -3.87 -1.07
N TRP A 175 0.80 -3.33 -0.64
CA TRP A 175 0.68 -2.04 0.03
C TRP A 175 -0.39 -2.16 1.11
N TYR A 176 -0.74 -1.08 1.79
CA TYR A 176 -1.79 -1.10 2.80
C TYR A 176 -3.13 -0.71 2.19
N GLY A 177 -4.14 -1.53 2.42
CA GLY A 177 -5.53 -1.22 2.08
C GLY A 177 -6.18 -0.32 3.13
N TRP A 178 -5.88 -0.58 4.40
CA TRP A 178 -6.24 0.31 5.50
C TRP A 178 -5.21 0.24 6.62
N ALA A 179 -5.15 1.29 7.44
CA ALA A 179 -4.38 1.33 8.67
C ALA A 179 -5.18 2.06 9.77
N LEU A 180 -5.04 1.59 11.00
CA LEU A 180 -5.61 2.16 12.21
C LEU A 180 -4.52 2.27 13.27
N TRP A 181 -4.10 3.50 13.56
CA TRP A 181 -3.28 3.80 14.73
C TRP A 181 -4.19 3.90 15.95
N ILE A 182 -3.73 3.42 17.09
CA ILE A 182 -4.53 3.26 18.31
C ILE A 182 -3.69 3.71 19.52
N SER A 183 -4.28 4.53 20.39
CA SER A 183 -3.63 5.04 21.60
C SER A 183 -4.63 5.27 22.72
N ALA A 184 -4.16 5.23 23.97
CA ALA A 184 -4.93 5.71 25.13
C ALA A 184 -5.08 7.24 25.15
N TYR A 185 -4.25 7.96 24.39
CA TYR A 185 -4.21 9.43 24.36
C TYR A 185 -4.57 9.98 22.97
N PRO A 186 -5.13 11.19 22.88
CA PRO A 186 -5.38 11.86 21.61
C PRO A 186 -4.11 11.95 20.74
N PHE A 187 -4.29 11.74 19.44
CA PHE A 187 -3.30 12.04 18.39
C PHE A 187 -3.35 13.50 17.99
#